data_AF-A0A6A3R6G3-F1
#
_entry.id   AF-A0A6A3R6G3-F1
#
_cell.length_a   1.000
_cell.length_b   1.000
_cell.length_c   1.000
_cell.angle_alpha   90.00
_cell.angle_beta   90.00
_cell.angle_gamma   90.00
#
_symmetry.space_group_name_H-M   'P 1'
#
loop_
_entity.id
_entity.type
_entity.pdbx_description
1 polymer ?
#
loop_
_entity_poly.entity_id
_entity_poly.type
_entity_poly.pdbx_seq_one_letter_code
_entity_poly.pdbx_strand_id
1 'polypeptide(L)'
;MLAMTEHREENRREELDQYPAETNDKRHIHHHEVPSFGRRSTFTAKDVFFTTIAVKKYGGSWEMLSTIFIIKMPTFIKTITAFIEVVFPKIHEEWVPSQAA
;
A
#
# COMPACT_ATOMS: atom_id res chain seq x y z
N MET A 1 -1.29 32.21 -12.11
CA MET A 1 -1.85 30.84 -12.01
C MET A 1 -0.93 29.77 -12.60
N LEU A 2 0.09 30.08 -13.42
CA LEU A 2 0.99 29.08 -14.01
C LEU A 2 2.04 28.53 -13.01
N ALA A 3 2.57 29.37 -12.11
CA ALA A 3 3.62 28.97 -11.15
C ALA A 3 3.17 27.96 -10.07
N MET A 4 1.87 27.92 -9.73
CA MET A 4 1.32 26.96 -8.76
C MET A 4 1.20 25.55 -9.35
N THR A 5 1.03 25.47 -10.67
CA THR A 5 0.92 24.21 -11.41
C THR A 5 2.31 23.62 -11.63
N GLU A 6 3.29 24.46 -11.97
CA GLU A 6 4.69 24.04 -12.15
C GLU A 6 5.30 23.48 -10.86
N HIS A 7 5.04 24.09 -9.71
CA HIS A 7 5.55 23.59 -8.43
C HIS A 7 4.90 22.25 -8.01
N ARG A 8 3.63 22.02 -8.40
CA ARG A 8 2.94 20.75 -8.20
C ARG A 8 3.41 19.67 -9.18
N GLU A 9 3.78 20.06 -10.40
CA GLU A 9 4.38 19.17 -11.39
C GLU A 9 5.81 18.77 -10.98
N GLU A 10 6.59 19.70 -10.43
CA GLU A 10 7.96 19.49 -9.96
C GLU A 10 7.99 18.57 -8.74
N ASN A 11 7.12 18.81 -7.75
CA ASN A 11 6.98 17.93 -6.59
C ASN A 11 6.55 16.50 -6.98
N ARG A 12 5.86 16.31 -8.10
CA ARG A 12 5.49 14.99 -8.64
C ARG A 12 6.66 14.32 -9.40
N ARG A 13 7.56 15.11 -9.98
CA ARG A 13 8.76 14.62 -10.67
C ARG A 13 9.81 14.18 -9.65
N GLU A 14 9.99 14.94 -8.57
CA GLU A 14 10.88 14.58 -7.46
C GLU A 14 10.42 13.31 -6.72
N GLU A 15 9.11 13.09 -6.56
CA GLU A 15 8.57 11.87 -5.92
C GLU A 15 8.80 10.61 -6.78
N LEU A 16 8.86 10.74 -8.12
CA LEU A 16 9.13 9.63 -9.04
C LEU A 16 10.63 9.29 -9.15
N ASP A 17 11.52 10.27 -8.90
CA ASP A 17 12.98 10.07 -8.88
C ASP A 17 13.44 9.30 -7.62
N GLN A 18 12.58 9.21 -6.60
CA GLN A 18 12.85 8.52 -5.34
C GLN A 18 12.62 6.99 -5.40
N TYR A 19 12.08 6.46 -6.50
CA TYR A 19 12.02 5.02 -6.75
C TYR A 19 13.16 4.62 -7.69
N PRO A 20 13.99 3.63 -7.33
CA PRO A 20 15.08 3.22 -8.22
C PRO A 20 14.49 2.70 -9.53
N ALA A 21 14.74 3.42 -10.62
CA ALA A 21 14.55 2.89 -11.96
C ALA A 21 15.50 1.71 -12.13
N GLU A 22 14.97 0.49 -12.19
CA GLU A 22 15.78 -0.68 -12.49
C GLU A 22 16.32 -0.56 -13.91
N THR A 23 17.53 -0.02 -14.03
CA THR A 23 18.31 -0.03 -15.25
C THR A 23 18.95 -1.40 -15.38
N ASN A 24 18.42 -2.17 -16.33
CA ASN A 24 19.04 -3.38 -16.84
C ASN A 24 20.33 -2.99 -17.60
N ASP A 25 21.42 -2.76 -16.87
CA ASP A 25 22.77 -2.61 -17.44
C ASP A 25 23.66 -3.75 -16.93
N LYS A 26 24.02 -4.64 -17.86
CA LYS A 26 24.85 -5.83 -17.63
C LYS A 26 26.31 -5.41 -17.54
N ARG A 27 26.80 -5.04 -16.35
CA ARG A 27 28.24 -4.89 -16.11
C ARG A 27 28.67 -5.59 -14.83
N HIS A 28 29.59 -6.53 -15.00
CA HIS A 28 30.23 -7.36 -13.98
C HIS A 28 30.82 -6.53 -12.84
N ILE A 29 30.35 -6.74 -11.60
CA ILE A 29 31.05 -6.35 -10.37
C ILE A 29 30.87 -7.48 -9.35
N HIS A 30 31.99 -7.95 -8.78
CA HIS A 30 32.10 -9.01 -7.79
C HIS A 30 31.68 -8.55 -6.38
N HIS A 31 31.14 -9.50 -5.59
CA HIS A 31 30.84 -9.47 -4.14
C HIS A 31 29.66 -8.57 -3.72
N HIS A 32 28.73 -8.96 -2.86
CA HIS A 32 28.61 -10.03 -1.87
C HIS A 32 27.11 -10.38 -1.82
N GLU A 33 26.73 -11.67 -1.74
CA GLU A 33 25.32 -12.01 -1.56
C GLU A 33 24.84 -11.40 -0.24
N VAL A 34 24.07 -10.31 -0.33
CA VAL A 34 23.25 -9.90 0.80
C VAL A 34 22.21 -10.99 0.98
N PRO A 35 22.12 -11.62 2.17
CA PRO A 35 21.07 -12.58 2.44
C PRO A 35 19.75 -11.91 2.10
N SER A 36 18.94 -12.57 1.27
CA SER A 36 17.57 -12.16 0.97
C SER A 36 16.76 -12.27 2.25
N PHE A 37 16.92 -11.24 3.10
CA PHE A 37 16.17 -11.04 4.31
C PHE A 37 14.71 -10.98 3.87
N GLY A 38 13.95 -12.01 4.27
CA GLY A 38 12.57 -12.21 3.87
C GLY A 38 11.84 -10.87 3.85
N ARG A 39 11.30 -10.52 2.67
CA ARG A 39 10.57 -9.27 2.42
C ARG A 39 9.55 -9.08 3.55
N ARG A 40 9.92 -8.30 4.56
CA ARG A 40 8.98 -7.80 5.54
C ARG A 40 7.93 -7.05 4.73
N SER A 41 6.65 -7.35 4.97
CA SER A 41 5.56 -6.58 4.38
C SER A 41 5.86 -5.10 4.62
N THR A 42 6.02 -4.32 3.55
CA THR A 42 6.27 -2.88 3.62
C THR A 42 5.05 -2.09 4.08
N PHE A 43 3.95 -2.77 4.41
CA PHE A 43 2.73 -2.18 4.92
C PHE A 43 2.79 -2.00 6.42
N THR A 44 2.69 -0.75 6.87
CA THR A 44 2.38 -0.48 8.27
C THR A 44 0.90 -0.78 8.54
N ALA A 45 0.54 -1.06 9.79
CA ALA A 45 -0.87 -1.28 10.15
C ALA A 45 -1.77 -0.09 9.77
N LYS A 46 -1.22 1.12 9.78
CA LYS A 46 -1.89 2.36 9.36
C LYS A 46 -2.24 2.33 7.88
N ASP A 47 -1.30 1.89 7.03
CA ASP A 47 -1.53 1.80 5.59
C ASP A 47 -2.66 0.82 5.29
N VAL A 48 -2.63 -0.36 5.91
CA VAL A 48 -3.68 -1.38 5.75
C VAL A 48 -5.04 -0.87 6.21
N PHE A 49 -5.08 -0.11 7.32
CA PHE A 49 -6.31 0.51 7.81
C PHE A 49 -6.91 1.50 6.80
N PHE A 50 -6.12 2.46 6.30
CA PHE A 50 -6.62 3.44 5.32
C PHE A 50 -6.98 2.80 3.98
N THR A 51 -6.20 1.82 3.53
CA THR A 51 -6.54 1.03 2.34
C THR A 51 -7.85 0.29 2.52
N THR A 52 -8.09 -0.32 3.69
CA THR A 52 -9.36 -1.03 3.99
C THR A 52 -10.56 -0.08 3.97
N ILE A 53 -10.41 1.12 4.54
CA ILE A 53 -11.44 2.17 4.48
C ILE A 53 -11.70 2.59 3.03
N ALA A 54 -10.64 2.79 2.23
CA ALA A 54 -10.77 3.18 0.84
C ALA A 54 -11.50 2.09 0.03
N VAL A 55 -11.15 0.81 0.19
CA VAL A 55 -11.84 -0.31 -0.48
C VAL A 55 -13.33 -0.32 -0.11
N LYS A 56 -13.67 -0.13 1.17
CA LYS A 56 -15.08 -0.11 1.60
C LYS A 56 -15.86 1.11 1.13
N LYS A 57 -15.21 2.28 1.04
CA LYS A 57 -15.86 3.55 0.67
C LYS A 57 -16.06 3.69 -0.84
N TYR A 58 -15.03 3.34 -1.63
CA TYR A 58 -15.04 3.55 -3.07
C TYR A 58 -15.58 2.34 -3.84
N GLY A 59 -15.55 1.14 -3.24
CA GLY A 59 -15.93 -0.09 -3.95
C GLY A 59 -15.08 -0.33 -5.20
N GLY A 60 -15.63 -1.08 -6.16
CA GLY A 60 -14.95 -1.40 -7.41
C GLY A 60 -14.25 -2.77 -7.40
N SER A 61 -13.54 -3.07 -8.49
CA SER A 61 -12.84 -4.35 -8.63
C SER A 61 -11.53 -4.36 -7.83
N TRP A 62 -11.16 -5.54 -7.34
CA TRP A 62 -9.87 -5.76 -6.69
C TRP A 62 -8.70 -5.39 -7.61
N GLU A 63 -8.83 -5.60 -8.92
CA GLU A 63 -7.83 -5.22 -9.93
C GLU A 63 -7.61 -3.70 -9.96
N MET A 64 -8.70 -2.92 -10.05
CA MET A 64 -8.63 -1.46 -10.09
C MET A 64 -7.97 -0.91 -8.82
N LEU A 65 -8.44 -1.37 -7.66
CA LEU A 65 -7.93 -0.90 -6.36
C LEU A 65 -6.47 -1.32 -6.16
N SER A 66 -6.11 -2.56 -6.52
CA SER A 66 -4.72 -3.02 -6.44
C SER A 66 -3.78 -2.22 -7.34
N THR A 67 -4.27 -1.71 -8.47
CA THR A 67 -3.52 -0.83 -9.38
C THR A 67 -3.34 0.56 -8.75
N ILE A 68 -4.39 1.14 -8.16
CA ILE A 68 -4.33 2.46 -7.48
C ILE A 68 -3.34 2.43 -6.32
N PHE A 69 -3.33 1.35 -5.54
CA PHE A 69 -2.40 1.21 -4.41
C PHE A 69 -1.03 0.64 -4.81
N ILE A 70 -0.83 0.29 -6.09
CA ILE A 70 0.42 -0.26 -6.63
C ILE A 70 0.83 -1.54 -5.86
N ILE A 71 -0.13 -2.43 -5.62
CA ILE A 71 0.07 -3.70 -4.91
C ILE A 71 -0.35 -4.83 -5.83
N LYS A 72 0.41 -5.93 -5.85
CA LYS A 72 -0.01 -7.14 -6.56
C LYS A 72 -1.36 -7.61 -6.03
N MET A 73 -2.35 -7.75 -6.91
CA MET A 73 -3.73 -8.08 -6.55
C MET A 73 -3.86 -9.25 -5.56
N PRO A 74 -3.17 -10.41 -5.70
CA PRO A 74 -3.30 -11.49 -4.73
C PRO A 74 -2.81 -11.11 -3.32
N THR A 75 -1.76 -10.28 -3.25
CA THR A 75 -1.24 -9.76 -1.97
C THR A 75 -2.18 -8.73 -1.40
N PHE A 76 -2.72 -7.84 -2.23
CA PHE A 76 -3.69 -6.82 -1.85
C PHE A 76 -4.93 -7.42 -1.18
N ILE A 77 -5.55 -8.38 -1.86
CA ILE A 77 -6.73 -9.10 -1.36
C ILE A 77 -6.38 -9.74 -0.01
N LYS A 78 -5.31 -10.54 0.04
CA LYS A 78 -4.91 -11.28 1.24
C LYS A 78 -4.63 -10.36 2.43
N THR A 79 -3.99 -9.21 2.21
CA THR A 79 -3.68 -8.24 3.27
C THR A 79 -4.95 -7.62 3.84
N ILE A 80 -5.90 -7.23 2.99
CA ILE A 80 -7.15 -6.60 3.43
C ILE A 80 -8.06 -7.61 4.12
N THR A 81 -8.26 -8.82 3.56
CA THR A 81 -9.10 -9.83 4.22
C THR A 81 -8.52 -10.26 5.55
N ALA A 82 -7.20 -10.53 5.62
CA ALA A 82 -6.57 -10.90 6.89
C ALA A 82 -6.70 -9.79 7.95
N PHE A 83 -6.60 -8.52 7.54
CA PHE A 83 -6.81 -7.40 8.46
C PHE A 83 -8.25 -7.33 8.97
N ILE A 84 -9.24 -7.47 8.07
CA ILE A 84 -10.66 -7.46 8.45
C ILE A 84 -10.97 -8.62 9.40
N GLU A 85 -10.46 -9.82 9.14
CA GLU A 85 -10.68 -11.00 10.00
C GLU A 85 -10.16 -10.79 11.42
N VAL A 86 -9.05 -10.08 11.59
CA VAL A 86 -8.48 -9.77 12.91
C VAL A 86 -9.24 -8.65 13.62
N VAL A 87 -9.69 -7.65 12.87
CA VAL A 87 -10.29 -6.43 13.43
C VAL A 87 -11.79 -6.60 13.69
N PHE A 88 -12.50 -7.34 12.84
CA PHE A 88 -13.96 -7.48 12.89
C PHE A 88 -14.47 -8.03 14.23
N PRO A 89 -13.92 -9.11 14.82
CA PRO A 89 -14.39 -9.63 16.10
C PRO A 89 -14.22 -8.61 17.23
N LYS A 90 -13.09 -7.90 17.27
CA LYS A 90 -12.79 -6.90 18.30
C LYS A 90 -13.75 -5.72 18.25
N ILE A 91 -13.99 -5.18 17.05
CA ILE A 91 -14.95 -4.10 16.88
C ILE A 91 -16.37 -4.59 17.22
N HIS A 92 -16.74 -5.80 16.83
CA HIS A 92 -18.07 -6.33 17.10
C HIS A 92 -18.35 -6.48 18.60
N GLU A 93 -17.41 -7.06 19.36
CA GLU A 93 -17.52 -7.23 20.81
C GLU A 93 -17.62 -5.91 21.56
N GLU A 94 -16.95 -4.85 21.11
CA GLU A 94 -16.95 -3.55 21.78
C GLU A 94 -18.13 -2.66 21.34
N TRP A 95 -18.46 -2.67 20.05
CA TRP A 95 -19.46 -1.78 19.46
C TRP A 95 -20.90 -2.27 19.70
N VAL A 96 -21.16 -3.58 19.61
CA VAL A 96 -22.52 -4.11 19.75
C VAL A 96 -23.10 -3.84 21.14
N PRO A 97 -22.37 -4.04 22.26
CA PRO A 97 -22.85 -3.65 23.58
C PRO A 97 -23.00 -2.13 23.73
N SER A 98 -22.12 -1.33 23.13
CA SER A 98 -22.19 0.14 23.20
C SER A 98 -23.40 0.73 22.48
N GLN A 99 -24.01 0.02 21.53
CA GLN A 99 -25.19 0.46 20.78
C GLN A 99 -26.50 -0.02 21.40
N ALA A 100 -26.44 -0.95 22.35
CA ALA A 100 -27.60 -1.51 23.04
C ALA A 100 -27.91 -0.80 24.39
N ALA A 101 -27.13 0.22 24.75
CA ALA A 101 -27.29 1.08 25.93
C ALA A 101 -27.88 2.44 25.55
#